data_AF-A0AAJ5RGT1-F1
#
_entry.id   AF-A0AAJ5RGT1-F1
#
_cell.length_a   1.000
_cell.length_b   1.000
_cell.length_c   1.000
_cell.angle_alpha   90.00
_cell.angle_beta   90.00
_cell.angle_gamma   90.00
#
_symmetry.space_group_name_H-M   'P 1'
#
loop_
_entity.id
_entity.type
_entity.pdbx_description
1 polymer ?
#
loop_
_entity_poly.entity_id
_entity_poly.type
_entity_poly.pdbx_seq_one_letter_code
_entity_poly.pdbx_strand_id
1 'polypeptide(L)'
;MKKIAIVIALALVVAVGTFYIYTNIIDSRYEKEEFLYGFPVPKDVEIISKSKVGTLSSYIITWDSVSGRKIPIDYKLIIRKNGWKIEKEGDGEIDGIAYHAVKYKKDGVFIAMYIRDPDSLSFTGGSDN
;
A
#
# COMPACT_ATOMS: atom_id res chain seq x y z
N MET A 1 -0.21 37.78 23.99
CA MET A 1 -0.21 36.44 24.64
C MET A 1 -1.46 35.62 24.31
N LYS A 2 -2.70 36.07 24.60
CA LYS A 2 -3.93 35.28 24.34
C LYS A 2 -4.11 34.80 22.88
N LYS A 3 -3.82 35.64 21.87
CA LYS A 3 -3.89 35.26 20.44
C LYS A 3 -2.88 34.17 20.05
N ILE A 4 -1.66 34.23 20.61
CA ILE A 4 -0.61 33.24 20.37
C ILE A 4 -1.00 31.89 21.01
N ALA A 5 -1.54 31.93 22.23
CA ALA A 5 -2.03 30.72 22.91
C ALA A 5 -3.16 30.02 22.13
N ILE A 6 -4.08 30.78 21.53
CA ILE A 6 -5.14 30.22 20.68
C ILE A 6 -4.55 29.55 19.43
N VAL A 7 -3.59 30.19 18.75
CA VAL A 7 -2.93 29.61 17.58
C VAL A 7 -2.18 28.32 17.94
N ILE A 8 -1.47 28.29 19.07
CA ILE A 8 -0.78 27.09 19.55
C ILE A 8 -1.78 25.98 19.90
N ALA A 9 -2.88 26.31 20.57
CA ALA A 9 -3.92 25.34 20.90
C ALA A 9 -4.57 24.74 19.65
N LEU A 10 -4.86 25.55 18.63
CA LEU A 10 -5.36 25.07 17.33
C LEU A 10 -4.33 24.17 16.62
N ALA A 11 -3.05 24.56 16.62
CA ALA A 11 -2.00 23.74 16.03
C ALA A 11 -1.87 22.37 16.72
N LEU A 12 -1.98 22.33 18.05
CA LEU A 12 -2.00 21.08 18.82
C LEU A 12 -3.22 20.22 18.50
N VAL A 13 -4.42 20.79 18.43
CA VAL A 13 -5.64 20.05 18.06
C VAL A 13 -5.52 19.44 16.66
N VAL A 14 -5.00 20.20 15.70
CA VAL A 14 -4.76 19.70 14.33
C VAL A 14 -3.71 18.58 14.33
N ALA A 15 -2.61 18.74 15.07
CA ALA A 15 -1.57 17.73 15.16
C ALA A 15 -2.08 16.42 15.80
N VAL A 16 -2.78 16.51 16.92
CA VAL A 16 -3.37 15.35 17.62
C VAL A 16 -4.45 14.69 16.77
N GLY A 17 -5.34 15.48 16.15
CA GLY A 17 -6.38 14.96 15.26
C GLY A 17 -5.80 14.22 14.05
N THR A 18 -4.78 14.81 13.41
CA THR A 18 -4.09 14.18 12.28
C THR A 18 -3.39 12.89 12.70
N PHE A 19 -2.69 12.91 13.85
CA PHE A 19 -2.03 11.73 14.40
C PHE A 19 -3.03 10.60 14.72
N TYR A 20 -4.17 10.95 15.32
CA TYR A 20 -5.23 9.99 15.65
C TYR A 20 -5.82 9.34 14.40
N ILE A 21 -6.20 10.15 13.40
CA ILE A 21 -6.73 9.65 12.12
C ILE A 21 -5.72 8.70 11.47
N TYR A 22 -4.45 9.09 11.43
CA TYR A 22 -3.41 8.31 10.79
C TYR A 22 -3.17 6.96 11.47
N THR A 23 -3.07 6.94 12.80
CA THR A 23 -2.72 5.74 13.57
C THR A 23 -3.93 4.82 13.83
N ASN A 24 -5.10 5.37 14.13
CA ASN A 24 -6.25 4.57 14.55
C ASN A 24 -7.18 4.21 13.38
N ILE A 25 -7.24 5.03 12.32
CA ILE A 25 -8.19 4.81 11.22
C ILE A 25 -7.50 4.26 9.99
N ILE A 26 -6.34 4.82 9.61
CA ILE A 26 -5.66 4.39 8.37
C ILE A 26 -4.82 3.15 8.62
N ASP A 27 -3.90 3.17 9.59
CA ASP A 27 -2.97 2.03 9.86
C ASP A 27 -3.72 0.74 10.23
N SER A 28 -4.87 0.87 10.91
CA SER A 28 -5.66 -0.28 11.36
C SER A 28 -6.26 -1.10 10.22
N ARG A 29 -6.39 -0.53 9.00
CA ARG A 29 -6.91 -1.19 7.80
C ARG A 29 -5.90 -2.08 7.07
N TYR A 30 -4.63 -2.03 7.48
CA TYR A 30 -3.55 -2.75 6.82
C TYR A 30 -2.79 -3.63 7.80
N GLU A 31 -2.26 -4.74 7.31
CA GLU A 31 -1.41 -5.65 8.07
C GLU A 31 -0.14 -6.00 7.30
N LYS A 32 0.93 -6.36 7.98
CA LYS A 32 2.18 -6.78 7.34
C LYS A 32 2.11 -8.26 7.05
N GLU A 33 2.24 -8.64 5.78
CA GLU A 33 2.22 -10.03 5.36
C GLU A 33 3.66 -10.56 5.24
N GLU A 34 4.05 -11.50 6.10
CA GLU A 34 5.38 -12.11 6.11
C GLU A 34 5.67 -12.85 4.80
N PHE A 35 4.63 -13.44 4.19
CA PHE A 35 4.74 -14.07 2.87
C PHE A 35 5.22 -13.12 1.78
N LEU A 36 4.97 -11.81 1.96
CA LEU A 36 5.42 -10.70 1.13
C LEU A 36 6.48 -9.86 1.84
N TYR A 37 7.35 -10.46 2.64
CA TYR A 37 8.48 -9.78 3.27
C TYR A 37 8.06 -8.61 4.18
N GLY A 38 6.90 -8.73 4.83
CA GLY A 38 6.33 -7.69 5.67
C GLY A 38 5.78 -6.50 4.89
N PHE A 39 5.47 -6.67 3.61
CA PHE A 39 4.75 -5.67 2.82
C PHE A 39 3.34 -5.45 3.41
N PRO A 40 2.88 -4.20 3.55
CA PRO A 40 1.55 -3.94 4.06
C PRO A 40 0.50 -4.33 3.02
N VAL A 41 -0.45 -5.17 3.40
CA VAL A 41 -1.61 -5.56 2.59
C VAL A 41 -2.90 -5.10 3.28
N PRO A 42 -3.98 -4.82 2.55
CA PRO A 42 -5.28 -4.54 3.14
C PRO A 42 -5.79 -5.72 3.99
N LYS A 43 -6.45 -5.42 5.11
CA LYS A 43 -7.15 -6.41 5.94
C LYS A 43 -8.53 -6.75 5.36
N ASP A 44 -9.08 -7.86 5.85
CA ASP A 44 -10.46 -8.29 5.59
C ASP A 44 -10.80 -8.41 4.09
N VAL A 45 -9.78 -8.74 3.29
CA VAL A 45 -9.91 -8.98 1.84
C VAL A 45 -9.98 -10.47 1.54
N GLU A 46 -10.68 -10.81 0.47
CA GLU A 46 -10.70 -12.16 -0.05
C GLU A 46 -9.41 -12.47 -0.81
N ILE A 47 -8.80 -13.60 -0.47
CA ILE A 47 -7.57 -14.08 -1.08
C ILE A 47 -7.93 -15.03 -2.22
N ILE A 48 -7.65 -14.60 -3.44
CA ILE A 48 -7.88 -15.39 -4.66
C ILE A 48 -6.76 -16.43 -4.83
N SER A 49 -5.52 -16.04 -4.55
CA SER A 49 -4.37 -16.92 -4.75
C SER A 49 -3.18 -16.54 -3.86
N LYS A 50 -2.48 -17.56 -3.34
CA LYS A 50 -1.12 -17.44 -2.78
C LYS A 50 -0.25 -18.52 -3.42
N SER A 51 0.89 -18.16 -3.98
CA SER A 51 1.82 -19.12 -4.59
C SER A 51 3.28 -18.71 -4.41
N LYS A 52 4.17 -19.69 -4.34
CA LYS A 52 5.61 -19.46 -4.17
C LYS A 52 6.39 -20.29 -5.18
N VAL A 53 7.27 -19.64 -5.93
CA VAL A 53 8.14 -20.28 -6.93
C VAL A 53 9.57 -19.80 -6.69
N GLY A 54 10.40 -20.70 -6.16
CA GLY A 54 11.76 -20.33 -5.73
C GLY A 54 11.74 -19.24 -4.65
N THR A 55 12.39 -18.11 -4.94
CA THR A 55 12.41 -16.92 -4.09
C THR A 55 11.26 -15.94 -4.36
N LEU A 56 10.40 -16.23 -5.34
CA LEU A 56 9.27 -15.36 -5.67
C LEU A 56 8.00 -15.80 -4.95
N SER A 57 7.36 -14.86 -4.27
CA SER A 57 6.04 -15.01 -3.65
C SER A 57 5.01 -14.21 -4.43
N SER A 58 3.88 -14.81 -4.78
CA SER A 58 2.76 -14.16 -5.46
C SER A 58 1.50 -14.22 -4.62
N TYR A 59 0.77 -13.11 -4.56
CA TYR A 59 -0.40 -12.92 -3.73
C TYR A 59 -1.46 -12.16 -4.51
N ILE A 60 -2.68 -12.67 -4.62
CA ILE A 60 -3.76 -12.03 -5.38
C ILE A 60 -4.98 -11.92 -4.47
N ILE A 61 -5.55 -10.72 -4.40
CA ILE A 61 -6.74 -10.40 -3.61
C ILE A 61 -7.78 -9.67 -4.45
N THR A 62 -9.04 -9.77 -4.03
CA THR A 62 -10.13 -8.88 -4.40
C THR A 62 -10.17 -7.70 -3.43
N TRP A 63 -10.23 -6.46 -3.93
CA TRP A 63 -10.23 -5.28 -3.05
C TRP A 63 -11.05 -4.10 -3.60
N ASP A 64 -12.24 -3.90 -3.01
CA ASP A 64 -13.22 -2.87 -3.42
C ASP A 64 -12.71 -1.42 -3.34
N SER A 65 -11.67 -1.16 -2.54
CA SER A 65 -11.09 0.20 -2.45
C SER A 65 -10.30 0.58 -3.71
N VAL A 66 -9.95 -0.41 -4.54
CA VAL A 66 -9.33 -0.19 -5.83
C VAL A 66 -10.43 0.15 -6.84
N SER A 67 -10.77 1.43 -6.92
CA SER A 67 -11.67 1.91 -7.99
C SER A 67 -10.86 2.22 -9.25
N GLY A 68 -11.09 1.43 -10.30
CA GLY A 68 -10.33 1.50 -11.54
C GLY A 68 -8.85 1.13 -11.35
N ARG A 69 -7.94 1.82 -12.05
CA ARG A 69 -6.49 1.51 -12.05
C ARG A 69 -5.65 2.40 -11.12
N LYS A 70 -6.20 2.81 -9.97
CA LYS A 70 -5.52 3.74 -9.04
C LYS A 70 -5.38 3.17 -7.64
N ILE A 71 -4.20 3.34 -7.07
CA ILE A 71 -3.90 2.99 -5.68
C ILE A 71 -4.44 4.10 -4.76
N PRO A 72 -5.25 3.78 -3.74
CA PRO A 72 -5.70 4.75 -2.75
C PRO A 72 -4.55 5.51 -2.09
N ILE A 73 -4.73 6.82 -1.86
CA ILE A 73 -3.65 7.69 -1.36
C ILE A 73 -3.23 7.32 0.06
N ASP A 74 -4.18 6.88 0.88
CA ASP A 74 -3.96 6.40 2.24
C ASP A 74 -3.10 5.12 2.22
N TYR A 75 -3.34 4.22 1.28
CA TYR A 75 -2.49 3.04 1.10
C TYR A 75 -1.07 3.41 0.67
N LYS A 76 -0.91 4.36 -0.27
CA LYS A 76 0.42 4.88 -0.64
C LYS A 76 1.17 5.45 0.56
N LEU A 77 0.48 6.13 1.49
CA LEU A 77 1.07 6.65 2.72
C LEU A 77 1.53 5.54 3.66
N ILE A 78 0.74 4.48 3.82
CA ILE A 78 1.09 3.34 4.68
C ILE A 78 2.28 2.56 4.13
N ILE A 79 2.35 2.35 2.82
CA ILE A 79 3.50 1.72 2.17
C ILE A 79 4.78 2.52 2.46
N ARG A 80 4.74 3.85 2.24
CA ARG A 80 5.89 4.75 2.51
C ARG A 80 6.29 4.78 3.98
N LYS A 81 5.32 4.85 4.90
CA LYS A 81 5.55 4.78 6.36
C LYS A 81 6.30 3.52 6.76
N ASN A 82 6.00 2.40 6.11
CA ASN A 82 6.65 1.11 6.35
C ASN A 82 8.02 0.96 5.67
N GLY A 83 8.56 2.04 5.08
CA GLY A 83 9.91 2.11 4.55
C GLY A 83 10.05 1.67 3.09
N TRP A 84 8.94 1.32 2.43
CA TRP A 84 8.94 0.92 1.02
C TRP A 84 8.98 2.14 0.11
N LYS A 85 9.90 2.12 -0.86
CA LYS A 85 10.09 3.23 -1.82
C LYS A 85 9.67 2.79 -3.22
N ILE A 86 9.08 3.70 -3.98
CA ILE A 86 8.75 3.45 -5.38
C ILE A 86 10.06 3.42 -6.18
N GLU A 87 10.32 2.32 -6.86
CA GLU A 87 11.42 2.17 -7.83
C GLU A 87 10.93 2.46 -9.26
N LYS A 88 9.72 2.03 -9.59
CA LYS A 88 9.09 2.27 -10.90
C LYS A 88 7.56 2.31 -10.75
N GLU A 89 6.89 3.18 -11.47
CA GLU A 89 5.42 3.29 -11.54
C GLU A 89 5.02 3.62 -12.99
N GLY A 90 3.95 3.01 -13.47
CA GLY A 90 3.46 3.27 -14.82
C GLY A 90 2.27 2.41 -15.20
N ASP A 91 1.63 2.80 -16.30
CA ASP A 91 0.53 2.07 -16.89
C ASP A 91 1.03 1.21 -18.07
N GLY A 92 0.32 0.12 -18.35
CA GLY A 92 0.62 -0.75 -19.48
C GLY A 92 -0.61 -1.54 -19.93
N GLU A 93 -0.41 -2.37 -20.95
CA GLU A 93 -1.45 -3.25 -21.51
C GLU A 93 -0.81 -4.60 -21.84
N ILE A 94 -1.45 -5.69 -21.42
CA ILE A 94 -1.08 -7.07 -21.78
C ILE A 94 -2.36 -7.75 -22.25
N ASP A 95 -2.32 -8.36 -23.44
CA ASP A 95 -3.44 -9.11 -24.02
C ASP A 95 -4.76 -8.31 -24.08
N GLY A 96 -4.68 -7.01 -24.35
CA GLY A 96 -5.86 -6.12 -24.37
C GLY A 96 -6.34 -5.66 -22.99
N ILE A 97 -5.66 -6.07 -21.90
CA ILE A 97 -6.01 -5.74 -20.53
C ILE A 97 -5.07 -4.64 -20.03
N ALA A 98 -5.62 -3.44 -19.84
CA ALA A 98 -4.90 -2.33 -19.24
C ALA A 98 -4.63 -2.57 -17.75
N TYR A 99 -3.44 -2.21 -17.28
CA TYR A 99 -3.04 -2.33 -15.89
C TYR A 99 -2.23 -1.12 -15.42
N HIS A 100 -2.28 -0.87 -14.12
CA HIS A 100 -1.36 0.03 -13.43
C HIS A 100 -0.37 -0.81 -12.62
N ALA A 101 0.92 -0.55 -12.78
CA ALA A 101 1.98 -1.28 -12.10
C ALA A 101 2.87 -0.36 -11.26
N VAL A 102 3.18 -0.80 -10.04
CA VAL A 102 4.14 -0.13 -9.17
C VAL A 102 5.11 -1.15 -8.60
N LYS A 103 6.40 -0.90 -8.77
CA LYS A 103 7.47 -1.65 -8.14
C LYS A 103 7.98 -0.88 -6.93
N TYR A 104 7.88 -1.51 -5.77
CA TYR A 104 8.44 -1.04 -4.50
C TYR A 104 9.73 -1.77 -4.16
N LYS A 105 10.62 -1.10 -3.45
CA LYS A 105 11.88 -1.67 -2.96
C LYS A 105 12.13 -1.31 -1.50
N LYS A 106 12.66 -2.29 -0.75
CA LYS A 106 13.12 -2.15 0.64
C LYS A 106 14.14 -3.24 0.97
N ASP A 107 15.29 -2.87 1.52
CA ASP A 107 16.29 -3.81 2.08
C ASP A 107 16.67 -4.99 1.17
N GLY A 108 16.88 -4.73 -0.14
CA GLY A 108 17.24 -5.78 -1.12
C GLY A 108 16.07 -6.68 -1.56
N VAL A 109 14.85 -6.35 -1.15
CA VAL A 109 13.61 -6.99 -1.57
C VAL A 109 12.82 -6.04 -2.45
N PHE A 110 12.14 -6.57 -3.45
CA PHE A 110 11.16 -5.84 -4.25
C PHE A 110 9.77 -6.44 -4.13
N ILE A 111 8.75 -5.60 -4.28
CA ILE A 111 7.35 -5.99 -4.47
C ILE A 111 6.83 -5.29 -5.73
N ALA A 112 6.46 -6.07 -6.73
CA ALA A 112 5.71 -5.57 -7.89
C ALA A 112 4.22 -5.72 -7.62
N MET A 113 3.49 -4.61 -7.70
CA MET A 113 2.06 -4.54 -7.47
C MET A 113 1.35 -4.19 -8.78
N TYR A 114 0.28 -4.91 -9.10
CA TYR A 114 -0.48 -4.75 -10.34
C TYR A 114 -1.97 -4.61 -10.02
N ILE A 115 -2.60 -3.59 -10.59
CA ILE A 115 -4.04 -3.41 -10.60
C ILE A 115 -4.54 -3.68 -12.02
N ARG A 116 -5.39 -4.70 -12.17
CA ARG A 116 -6.04 -5.05 -13.45
C ARG A 116 -7.54 -4.77 -13.33
N ASP A 117 -8.11 -4.17 -14.37
CA ASP A 117 -9.55 -3.91 -14.42
C ASP A 117 -10.34 -5.21 -14.66
N PRO A 118 -11.35 -5.56 -13.84
CA PRO A 118 -11.76 -4.93 -12.59
C PRO A 118 -11.27 -5.71 -11.34
N ASP A 119 -11.04 -4.97 -10.25
CA ASP A 119 -11.12 -5.39 -8.84
C ASP A 119 -10.09 -6.36 -8.27
N SER A 120 -9.05 -6.74 -9.02
CA SER A 120 -7.96 -7.57 -8.47
C SER A 120 -6.69 -6.77 -8.22
N LEU A 121 -6.14 -6.91 -7.01
CA LEU A 121 -4.82 -6.43 -6.65
C LEU A 121 -3.88 -7.63 -6.55
N SER A 122 -2.84 -7.62 -7.38
CA SER A 122 -1.81 -8.66 -7.40
C SER A 122 -0.49 -8.11 -6.88
N PHE A 123 0.20 -8.90 -6.07
CA PHE A 123 1.54 -8.63 -5.57
C PHE A 123 2.46 -9.77 -5.99
N THR A 124 3.67 -9.43 -6.44
CA THR A 124 4.75 -10.37 -6.66
C THR A 124 5.98 -9.85 -5.96
N GLY A 125 6.39 -10.54 -4.90
CA GLY A 125 7.56 -10.21 -4.10
C GLY A 125 8.74 -11.12 -4.40
N GLY A 126 9.95 -10.57 -4.31
CA GLY A 126 11.18 -11.33 -4.47
C GLY A 126 12.35 -10.64 -3.79
N SER A 127 13.39 -11.41 -3.50
CA SER A 127 14.68 -10.88 -3.03
C SER A 127 15.68 -10.81 -4.18
N ASP A 128 16.45 -9.73 -4.24
CA ASP A 128 17.53 -9.51 -5.22
C ASP A 128 18.79 -10.36 -4.93
N ASN A 129 18.71 -11.35 -4.02
CA ASN A 129 19.82 -12.25 -3.64
C ASN A 129 20.47 -12.95 -4.85
#